data_AF-A0AAU9LAL5-F1
#
_entry.id   AF-A0AAU9LAL5-F1
#
_cell.length_a   1.000
_cell.length_b   1.000
_cell.length_c   1.000
_cell.angle_alpha   90.00
_cell.angle_beta   90.00
_cell.angle_gamma   90.00
#
_symmetry.space_group_name_H-M   'P 1'
#
loop_
_entity.id
_entity.type
_entity.pdbx_description
1 polymer ?
#
loop_
_entity_poly.entity_id
_entity_poly.type
_entity_poly.pdbx_seq_one_letter_code
_entity_poly.pdbx_strand_id
1 'polypeptide(L)'
;MQLDMLQEENDNVLEKLRFAEESCQDAEMRVKELEKQRVRLYDASANVFRGEFLHGGAVLDCCFHDDTSGFSASADNTVTRLVFDHGREDLLGCHDAPVRCVEYSYATGQVITGSWDKKL
;
A
#
# COMPACT_ATOMS: atom_id res chain seq x y z
N MET A 1 -32.93 34.85 -30.35
CA MET A 1 -31.97 35.72 -29.63
C MET A 1 -31.95 35.43 -28.13
N GLN A 2 -32.99 35.71 -27.34
CA GLN A 2 -32.97 35.41 -25.89
C GLN A 2 -32.88 33.91 -25.55
N LEU A 3 -33.60 33.05 -26.28
CA LEU A 3 -33.53 31.60 -26.12
C LEU A 3 -32.14 31.02 -26.49
N ASP A 4 -31.51 31.56 -27.52
CA ASP A 4 -30.19 31.10 -27.98
C ASP A 4 -29.09 31.45 -26.95
N MET A 5 -29.16 32.66 -26.37
CA MET A 5 -28.25 33.07 -25.30
C MET A 5 -28.41 32.20 -24.04
N LEU A 6 -29.64 31.86 -23.67
CA LEU A 6 -29.91 30.95 -22.54
C LEU A 6 -29.41 29.52 -22.80
N GLN A 7 -29.49 29.06 -24.05
CA GLN A 7 -28.98 27.75 -24.42
C GLN A 7 -27.46 27.69 -24.32
N GLU A 8 -26.77 28.73 -24.82
CA GLU A 8 -25.32 28.85 -24.72
C GLU A 8 -24.83 28.95 -23.27
N GLU A 9 -25.52 29.70 -22.42
CA GLU A 9 -25.21 29.77 -20.98
C GLU A 9 -25.39 28.41 -20.30
N ASN A 10 -26.46 27.68 -20.61
CA ASN A 10 -26.69 26.33 -20.07
C ASN A 10 -25.59 25.36 -20.51
N ASP A 11 -25.20 25.38 -21.78
CA ASP A 11 -24.13 24.51 -22.30
C ASP A 11 -22.78 24.82 -21.62
N ASN A 12 -22.47 26.09 -21.37
CA ASN A 12 -21.27 26.52 -20.64
C ASN A 12 -21.29 26.03 -19.18
N VAL A 13 -22.43 26.13 -18.50
CA VAL A 13 -22.60 25.63 -17.12
C VAL A 13 -22.43 24.12 -17.07
N LEU A 14 -23.00 23.38 -18.03
CA LEU A 14 -22.85 21.92 -18.12
C LEU A 14 -21.39 21.51 -18.34
N GLU A 15 -20.66 22.22 -19.21
CA GLU A 15 -19.24 21.96 -19.44
C GLU A 15 -18.40 22.19 -18.19
N LYS A 16 -18.65 23.30 -17.47
CA LYS A 16 -17.98 23.60 -16.20
C LYS A 16 -18.28 22.54 -15.13
N LEU A 17 -19.52 22.07 -15.07
CA LEU A 17 -19.92 21.03 -14.14
C LEU A 17 -19.15 19.73 -14.43
N ARG A 18 -19.10 19.32 -15.70
CA ARG A 18 -18.36 18.11 -16.12
C ARG A 18 -16.88 18.19 -15.76
N PHE A 19 -16.24 19.33 -16.01
CA PHE A 19 -14.83 19.51 -15.66
C PHE A 19 -14.60 19.45 -14.14
N ALA A 20 -15.48 20.05 -13.35
CA ALA A 20 -15.41 19.99 -11.89
C ALA A 20 -15.61 18.56 -11.37
N GLU A 21 -16.55 17.79 -11.95
CA GLU A 21 -16.77 16.39 -11.61
C GLU A 21 -15.54 15.52 -11.91
N GLU A 22 -14.95 15.67 -13.11
CA GLU A 22 -13.74 14.95 -13.50
C GLU A 22 -12.56 15.25 -12.56
N SER A 23 -12.35 16.54 -12.24
CA SER A 23 -11.33 16.97 -11.28
C SER A 23 -11.56 16.38 -9.87
N CYS A 24 -12.81 16.27 -9.44
CA CYS A 24 -13.15 15.66 -8.15
C CYS A 24 -12.83 14.16 -8.14
N GLN A 25 -13.20 13.43 -9.20
CA GLN A 25 -12.89 12.00 -9.34
C GLN A 25 -11.37 11.74 -9.34
N ASP A 26 -10.61 12.59 -10.01
CA ASP A 26 -9.15 12.58 -10.02
C ASP A 26 -8.54 12.79 -8.62
N ALA A 27 -9.10 13.73 -7.86
CA ALA A 27 -8.67 14.00 -6.49
C ALA A 27 -8.96 12.80 -5.58
N GLU A 28 -10.16 12.21 -5.68
CA GLU A 28 -10.53 11.01 -4.92
C GLU A 28 -9.62 9.82 -5.23
N MET A 29 -9.26 9.61 -6.49
CA MET A 29 -8.35 8.54 -6.89
C MET A 29 -6.95 8.74 -6.27
N ARG A 30 -6.44 9.97 -6.28
CA ARG A 30 -5.15 10.32 -5.65
C ARG A 30 -5.17 10.08 -4.16
N VAL A 31 -6.26 10.43 -3.46
CA VAL A 31 -6.39 10.19 -2.02
C VAL A 31 -6.36 8.68 -1.73
N LYS A 32 -7.13 7.87 -2.48
CA LYS A 32 -7.12 6.41 -2.33
C LYS A 32 -5.74 5.79 -2.56
N GLU A 33 -4.97 6.32 -3.51
CA GLU A 33 -3.60 5.86 -3.77
C GLU A 33 -2.65 6.18 -2.62
N LEU A 34 -2.82 7.35 -1.98
CA LEU A 34 -2.03 7.80 -0.84
C LEU A 34 -2.37 7.06 0.46
N GLU A 35 -3.59 6.54 0.60
CA GLU A 35 -4.01 5.72 1.73
C GLU A 35 -3.41 4.30 1.71
N LYS A 36 -2.88 3.85 0.55
CA LYS A 36 -2.28 2.51 0.42
C LYS A 36 -1.02 2.39 1.28
N GLN A 37 -1.01 1.35 2.10
CA GLN A 37 0.11 1.01 2.97
C GLN A 37 1.08 0.12 2.20
N ARG A 38 2.37 0.44 2.25
CA ARG A 38 3.35 -0.23 1.40
C ARG A 38 4.74 -0.34 2.01
N VAL A 39 5.43 -1.44 1.71
CA VAL A 39 6.89 -1.58 1.89
C VAL A 39 7.56 -1.20 0.58
N ARG A 40 8.65 -0.41 0.65
CA ARG A 40 9.46 -0.06 -0.53
C ARG A 40 10.88 -0.56 -0.35
N LEU A 41 11.37 -1.28 -1.35
CA LEU A 41 12.75 -1.76 -1.41
C LEU A 41 13.60 -0.80 -2.24
N TYR A 42 14.71 -0.38 -1.68
CA TYR A 42 15.70 0.46 -2.35
C TYR A 42 17.08 -0.20 -2.30
N ASP A 43 17.81 -0.08 -3.39
CA ASP A 43 19.25 -0.24 -3.37
C ASP A 43 19.87 1.07 -2.92
N ALA A 44 20.29 1.11 -1.65
CA ALA A 44 20.87 2.30 -1.04
C ALA A 44 22.20 2.72 -1.67
N SER A 45 22.97 1.76 -2.19
CA SER A 45 24.27 2.03 -2.81
C SER A 45 24.14 2.67 -4.18
N ALA A 46 23.17 2.18 -4.97
CA ALA A 46 22.87 2.70 -6.30
C ALA A 46 21.88 3.88 -6.28
N ASN A 47 21.22 4.13 -5.15
CA ASN A 47 20.09 5.05 -5.02
C ASN A 47 18.95 4.73 -6.01
N VAL A 48 18.60 3.45 -6.12
CA VAL A 48 17.61 2.94 -7.08
C VAL A 48 16.43 2.29 -6.35
N PHE A 49 15.21 2.67 -6.73
CA PHE A 49 13.99 1.97 -6.32
C PHE A 49 13.92 0.59 -6.98
N ARG A 50 13.77 -0.46 -6.18
CA ARG A 50 13.75 -1.86 -6.64
C ARG A 50 12.35 -2.45 -6.72
N GLY A 51 11.42 -1.99 -5.88
CA GLY A 51 10.04 -2.48 -5.90
C GLY A 51 9.23 -2.02 -4.69
N GLU A 52 7.93 -2.25 -4.75
CA GLU A 52 7.01 -2.00 -3.65
C GLU A 52 6.00 -3.12 -3.48
N PHE A 53 5.50 -3.25 -2.25
CA PHE A 53 4.66 -4.34 -1.75
C PHE A 53 3.48 -3.74 -1.00
N LEU A 54 2.24 -4.09 -1.37
CA LEU A 54 1.01 -3.48 -0.86
C LEU A 54 0.45 -4.27 0.32
N HIS A 55 0.01 -3.56 1.35
CA HIS A 55 -0.57 -4.15 2.54
C HIS A 55 -1.98 -3.61 2.77
N GLY A 56 -2.84 -4.43 3.39
CA GLY A 56 -4.20 -4.04 3.76
C GLY A 56 -4.25 -3.11 4.98
N GLY A 57 -3.15 -2.99 5.71
CA GLY A 57 -2.99 -2.14 6.88
C GLY A 57 -1.57 -1.59 7.01
N ALA A 58 -1.37 -0.70 7.98
CA ALA A 58 -0.07 -0.07 8.21
C ALA A 58 1.00 -1.14 8.48
N VAL A 59 2.14 -1.05 7.81
CA VAL A 59 3.28 -1.92 8.07
C VAL A 59 3.93 -1.45 9.37
N LEU A 60 3.95 -2.33 10.36
CA LEU A 60 4.43 -2.00 11.72
C LEU A 60 5.87 -2.43 11.95
N ASP A 61 6.34 -3.43 11.19
CA ASP A 61 7.71 -3.91 11.23
C ASP A 61 8.06 -4.70 9.95
N CYS A 62 9.35 -4.77 9.64
CA CYS A 62 9.86 -5.63 8.58
C CYS A 62 11.33 -6.01 8.82
N CYS A 63 11.72 -7.18 8.35
CA CYS A 63 13.09 -7.66 8.46
C CYS A 63 13.54 -8.37 7.17
N PHE A 64 14.84 -8.36 6.91
CA PHE A 64 15.40 -9.14 5.81
C PHE A 64 15.50 -10.62 6.19
N HIS A 65 15.32 -11.48 5.18
CA HIS A 65 15.74 -12.87 5.24
C HIS A 65 17.07 -13.01 4.52
N ASP A 66 17.11 -12.73 3.23
CA ASP A 66 18.29 -12.82 2.37
C ASP A 66 18.22 -11.76 1.27
N ASP A 67 19.11 -11.83 0.28
CA ASP A 67 19.17 -10.89 -0.84
C ASP A 67 17.93 -10.94 -1.76
N THR A 68 17.09 -11.97 -1.62
CA THR A 68 15.94 -12.23 -2.51
C THR A 68 14.60 -12.11 -1.78
N SER A 69 14.60 -12.03 -0.45
CA SER A 69 13.38 -11.98 0.33
C SER A 69 13.48 -11.31 1.71
N GLY A 70 12.34 -10.86 2.21
CA GLY A 70 12.15 -10.34 3.56
C GLY A 70 10.77 -10.67 4.11
N PHE A 71 10.47 -10.20 5.31
CA PHE A 71 9.18 -10.38 5.96
C PHE A 71 8.63 -9.03 6.42
N SER A 72 7.31 -8.91 6.44
CA SER A 72 6.58 -7.76 6.96
C SER A 72 5.51 -8.19 7.95
N ALA A 73 5.29 -7.34 8.96
CA ALA A 73 4.22 -7.44 9.94
C ALA A 73 3.29 -6.23 9.79
N SER A 74 1.98 -6.49 9.73
CA SER A 74 1.00 -5.47 9.35
C SER A 74 -0.17 -5.36 10.34
N ALA A 75 -0.77 -4.17 10.36
CA ALA A 75 -1.99 -3.86 11.10
C ALA A 75 -3.27 -4.47 10.50
N ASP A 76 -3.18 -5.13 9.33
CA ASP A 76 -4.21 -6.05 8.82
C ASP A 76 -4.13 -7.45 9.44
N ASN A 77 -3.29 -7.61 10.48
CA ASN A 77 -3.04 -8.82 11.23
C ASN A 77 -2.27 -9.91 10.47
N THR A 78 -1.67 -9.59 9.33
CA THR A 78 -0.90 -10.54 8.52
C THR A 78 0.61 -10.46 8.77
N VAL A 79 1.25 -11.61 8.54
CA VAL A 79 2.70 -11.75 8.39
C VAL A 79 2.95 -12.22 6.97
N THR A 80 3.69 -11.45 6.19
CA THR A 80 3.85 -11.68 4.75
C THR A 80 5.33 -11.80 4.41
N ARG A 81 5.69 -12.78 3.58
CA ARG A 81 7.01 -12.87 2.97
C ARG A 81 7.00 -12.08 1.67
N LEU A 82 7.98 -11.20 1.52
CA LEU A 82 8.20 -10.37 0.35
C LEU A 82 9.30 -11.01 -0.49
N VAL A 83 9.01 -11.41 -1.72
CA VAL A 83 9.98 -11.99 -2.66
C VAL A 83 10.36 -10.91 -3.68
N PHE A 84 11.60 -10.43 -3.60
CA PHE A 84 12.07 -9.25 -4.32
C PHE A 84 12.21 -9.48 -5.82
N ASP A 85 12.76 -10.63 -6.23
CA ASP A 85 13.05 -10.95 -7.63
C ASP A 85 11.81 -10.93 -8.53
N HIS A 86 10.66 -11.28 -7.95
CA HIS A 86 9.40 -11.45 -8.69
C HIS A 86 8.29 -10.49 -8.23
N GLY A 87 8.59 -9.60 -7.27
CA GLY A 87 7.59 -8.72 -6.65
C GLY A 87 6.38 -9.48 -6.08
N ARG A 88 6.61 -10.66 -5.50
CA ARG A 88 5.54 -11.53 -4.97
C ARG A 88 5.41 -11.35 -3.46
N GLU A 89 4.18 -11.45 -2.98
CA GLU A 89 3.83 -11.48 -1.56
C GLU A 89 3.23 -12.85 -1.23
N ASP A 90 3.85 -13.57 -0.30
CA ASP A 90 3.35 -14.85 0.19
C ASP A 90 2.86 -14.68 1.64
N LEU A 91 1.56 -14.87 1.88
CA LEU A 91 1.00 -14.85 3.23
C LEU A 91 1.58 -16.00 4.05
N LEU A 92 2.35 -15.68 5.09
CA LEU A 92 3.00 -16.65 5.95
C LEU A 92 2.12 -17.04 7.15
N GLY A 93 1.33 -16.09 7.66
CA GLY A 93 0.42 -16.32 8.79
C GLY A 93 -0.45 -15.13 9.14
N CYS A 94 -1.38 -15.35 10.07
CA CYS A 94 -2.29 -14.33 10.58
C CYS A 94 -2.41 -14.40 12.10
N HIS A 95 -2.63 -13.24 12.71
CA HIS A 95 -3.00 -13.08 14.11
C HIS A 95 -4.46 -12.60 14.25
N ASP A 96 -4.98 -12.60 15.48
CA ASP A 96 -6.33 -12.09 15.77
C ASP A 96 -6.34 -10.55 15.98
N ALA A 97 -5.16 -9.92 15.98
CA ALA A 97 -4.95 -8.48 16.12
C ALA A 97 -3.64 -8.04 15.42
N PRO A 98 -3.35 -6.73 15.30
CA PRO A 98 -2.19 -6.22 14.58
C PRO A 98 -0.87 -6.89 14.98
N VAL A 99 -0.08 -7.27 13.98
CA VAL A 99 1.25 -7.84 14.21
C VAL A 99 2.24 -6.70 14.36
N ARG A 100 2.78 -6.54 15.57
CA ARG A 100 3.62 -5.39 15.91
C ARG A 100 5.07 -5.57 15.49
N CYS A 101 5.61 -6.78 15.51
CA CYS A 101 7.01 -7.04 15.17
C CYS A 101 7.22 -8.41 14.51
N VAL A 102 8.29 -8.51 13.71
CA VAL A 102 8.71 -9.74 13.03
C VAL A 102 10.24 -9.82 12.97
N GLU A 103 10.80 -10.99 13.28
CA GLU A 103 12.24 -11.25 13.25
C GLU A 103 12.51 -12.60 12.58
N TYR A 104 13.57 -12.69 11.78
CA TYR A 104 14.06 -13.95 11.22
C TYR A 104 15.31 -14.44 11.95
N SER A 105 15.27 -15.68 12.44
CA SER A 105 16.41 -16.35 13.06
C SER A 105 17.20 -17.14 12.02
N TYR A 106 18.38 -16.63 11.65
CA TYR A 106 19.31 -17.34 10.77
C TYR A 106 19.82 -18.66 11.35
N ALA A 107 19.88 -18.78 12.67
CA ALA A 107 20.36 -19.98 13.33
C ALA A 107 19.36 -21.15 13.24
N THR A 108 18.06 -20.85 13.24
CA THR A 108 17.00 -21.87 13.30
C THR A 108 16.12 -21.92 12.05
N GLY A 109 16.24 -20.95 11.14
CA GLY A 109 15.41 -20.86 9.94
C GLY A 109 13.94 -20.54 10.25
N GLN A 110 13.68 -19.85 11.36
CA GLN A 110 12.34 -19.56 11.84
C GLN A 110 12.05 -18.06 11.80
N VAL A 111 10.79 -17.74 11.51
CA VAL A 111 10.23 -16.39 11.68
C VAL A 111 9.51 -16.35 13.02
N ILE A 112 9.79 -15.33 13.82
CA ILE A 112 9.16 -15.07 15.12
C ILE A 112 8.38 -13.76 15.02
N THR A 113 7.14 -13.78 15.50
CA THR A 113 6.22 -12.65 15.41
C THR A 113 5.74 -12.24 16.79
N GLY A 114 5.26 -11.00 16.92
CA GLY A 114 4.64 -10.53 18.16
C GLY A 114 3.42 -9.68 17.84
N SER A 115 2.27 -10.07 18.37
CA SER A 115 0.99 -9.40 18.11
C SER A 115 0.35 -8.83 19.37
N TRP A 116 -0.50 -7.82 19.18
CA TRP A 116 -1.37 -7.29 20.23
C TRP A 116 -2.48 -8.25 20.67
N ASP A 117 -2.65 -9.40 20.00
CA ASP A 117 -3.52 -10.49 20.44
C ASP A 117 -2.96 -11.28 21.64
N LYS A 118 -1.78 -10.87 22.13
CA LYS A 118 -1.03 -11.47 23.25
C LYS A 118 -0.43 -12.84 22.89
N LYS A 119 -0.24 -13.12 21.60
CA LYS A 119 0.45 -14.30 21.09
C LYS A 119 1.75 -13.90 20.36
N LEU A 120 2.69 -14.84 20.40
CA LEU A 120 3.90 -14.85 19.59
C LEU A 120 3.65 -15.68 18.33
#